data_AF-A0A958SB29-F1
#
_entry.id   AF-A0A958SB29-F1
#
_cell.length_a   1.000
_cell.length_b   1.000
_cell.length_c   1.000
_cell.angle_alpha   90.00
_cell.angle_beta   90.00
_cell.angle_gamma   90.00
#
_symmetry.space_group_name_H-M   'P 1'
#
loop_
_entity.id
_entity.type
_entity.pdbx_description
1 polymer ?
#
loop_
_entity_poly.entity_id
_entity_poly.type
_entity_poly.pdbx_seq_one_letter_code
_entity_poly.pdbx_strand_id
1 'polypeptide(L)' 'MEGYIDLITTDNTKVSIKKESIDGIEEIHGSARVEPYCKIYVRGYSFNIKMTAEDLKKLIQP' A
#
# COMPACT_ATOMS: atom_id res chain seq x y z
N MET A 1 -7.31 -12.08 -14.09
CA MET A 1 -6.39 -11.14 -13.42
C MET A 1 -7.06 -9.81 -13.10
N GLU A 2 -8.39 -9.69 -13.22
CA GLU A 2 -9.12 -8.52 -12.72
C GLU A 2 -9.03 -8.46 -11.19
N GLY A 3 -8.88 -7.25 -10.65
CA GLY A 3 -8.95 -7.00 -9.21
C GLY A 3 -7.65 -7.18 -8.41
N TYR A 4 -6.50 -7.42 -9.03
CA TYR A 4 -5.19 -7.37 -8.36
C TYR A 4 -4.45 -6.05 -8.67
N ILE A 5 -3.65 -5.58 -7.72
CA ILE A 5 -2.72 -4.47 -7.88
C ILE A 5 -1.31 -4.90 -7.49
N ASP A 6 -0.34 -4.48 -8.30
CA ASP A 6 1.07 -4.67 -8.03
C ASP A 6 1.62 -3.44 -7.31
N LEU A 7 2.23 -3.65 -6.14
CA LEU A 7 2.78 -2.61 -5.30
C LEU A 7 4.23 -2.91 -4.94
N ILE A 8 5.00 -1.87 -4.64
CA ILE A 8 6.39 -1.96 -4.19
C ILE A 8 6.44 -1.60 -2.71
N THR A 9 7.00 -2.49 -1.90
CA THR A 9 7.17 -2.28 -0.46
C THR A 9 8.41 -1.44 -0.14
N THR A 10 8.52 -0.93 1.09
CA THR A 10 9.63 -0.08 1.54
C THR A 10 11.00 -0.76 1.48
N ASP A 11 11.05 -2.10 1.52
CA ASP A 11 12.24 -2.93 1.34
C ASP A 11 12.50 -3.32 -0.14
N ASN A 12 11.77 -2.71 -1.10
CA ASN A 12 11.84 -2.96 -2.54
C ASN A 12 11.34 -4.34 -3.00
N THR A 13 10.50 -5.01 -2.21
CA THR A 13 9.82 -6.23 -2.63
C THR A 13 8.58 -5.89 -3.46
N LYS A 14 8.33 -6.65 -4.54
CA LYS A 14 7.08 -6.55 -5.30
C LYS A 14 6.03 -7.47 -4.68
N VAL A 15 4.85 -6.93 -4.39
CA VAL A 15 3.70 -7.69 -3.89
C VAL A 15 2.49 -7.49 -4.79
N SER A 16 1.75 -8.57 -5.06
CA SER A 16 0.49 -8.53 -5.81
C SER A 16 -0.66 -8.77 -4.85
N ILE A 17 -1.52 -7.77 -4.69
CA ILE A 17 -2.57 -7.76 -3.67
C ILE A 17 -3.93 -7.63 -4.35
N LYS A 18 -4.89 -8.46 -3.92
CA LYS A 18 -6.27 -8.37 -4.39
C LYS A 18 -6.93 -7.14 -3.77
N LYS A 19 -7.46 -6.21 -4.57
CA LYS A 19 -8.05 -4.92 -4.14
C LYS A 19 -9.09 -5.11 -3.04
N GLU A 20 -9.99 -6.08 -3.20
CA GLU A 20 -11.07 -6.41 -2.24
C GLU A 20 -10.58 -6.95 -0.89
N SER A 21 -9.30 -7.31 -0.80
CA SER A 21 -8.70 -7.82 0.44
C SER A 21 -8.04 -6.72 1.26
N ILE A 22 -8.02 -5.48 0.77
CA ILE A 22 -7.45 -4.33 1.49
C ILE A 22 -8.53 -3.80 2.42
N ASP A 23 -8.30 -3.96 3.71
CA ASP A 23 -9.25 -3.60 4.78
C ASP A 23 -9.02 -2.17 5.27
N GLY A 24 -7.85 -1.59 5.01
CA GLY A 24 -7.50 -0.26 5.46
C GLY A 24 -6.19 0.26 4.89
N ILE A 25 -6.05 1.58 4.91
CA ILE A 25 -4.86 2.31 4.48
C ILE A 25 -4.55 3.34 5.57
N GLU A 26 -3.30 3.36 6.01
CA GLU A 26 -2.76 4.32 6.97
C GLU A 26 -1.60 5.05 6.33
N GLU A 27 -1.64 6.38 6.35
CA GLU A 27 -0.54 7.21 5.87
C GLU A 27 0.51 7.36 6.97
N ILE A 28 1.75 6.99 6.68
CA ILE A 28 2.87 7.17 7.59
C ILE A 28 3.66 8.38 7.11
N HIS A 29 3.54 9.48 7.85
CA HIS A 29 4.28 10.69 7.58
C HIS A 29 5.79 10.43 7.75
N GLY A 30 6.56 11.00 6.82
CA GLY A 30 8.01 10.91 6.86
C GLY A 30 8.62 11.64 8.05
N SER A 31 9.89 11.37 8.29
CA SER A 31 10.73 12.10 9.24
C SER A 31 12.03 12.50 8.56
N ALA A 32 12.93 13.17 9.29
CA ALA A 32 14.25 13.55 8.76
C ALA A 32 15.09 12.37 8.21
N ARG A 33 14.73 11.12 8.54
CA ARG A 33 15.48 9.92 8.13
C ARG A 33 14.66 8.90 7.34
N VAL A 34 13.36 9.14 7.18
CA VAL A 34 12.43 8.14 6.62
C VAL A 34 11.49 8.85 5.67
N GLU A 35 11.47 8.43 4.40
CA GLU A 35 10.51 8.90 3.43
C GLU A 35 9.08 8.52 3.85
N PRO A 36 8.07 9.36 3.56
CA PRO A 36 6.68 8.99 3.80
C PRO A 36 6.30 7.74 3.00
N TYR A 37 5.43 6.91 3.58
CA TYR A 37 4.95 5.69 2.96
C TYR A 37 3.54 5.36 3.43
N CYS A 38 2.88 4.40 2.79
CA CYS A 38 1.58 3.90 3.23
C CYS A 38 1.70 2.54 3.88
N LYS A 39 1.02 2.32 5.00
CA LYS A 39 0.76 0.98 5.49
C LYS A 39 -0.62 0.55 5.02
N ILE A 40 -0.69 -0.62 4.40
CA ILE A 40 -1.96 -1.25 4.03
C ILE A 40 -2.20 -2.47 4.90
N TYR A 41 -3.46 -2.69 5.24
CA TYR A 41 -3.92 -3.84 6.00
C TYR A 41 -4.66 -4.79 5.05
N VAL A 42 -4.24 -6.06 5.05
CA VAL A 42 -4.75 -7.08 4.13
C VAL A 42 -5.00 -8.38 4.89
N ARG A 43 -6.26 -8.65 5.24
CA ARG A 43 -6.71 -9.88 5.92
C ARG A 43 -5.84 -10.31 7.11
N GLY A 44 -5.51 -9.34 7.98
CA GLY A 44 -4.68 -9.58 9.17
C GLY A 44 -3.16 -9.46 8.96
N TYR A 45 -2.71 -9.20 7.74
CA TYR A 45 -1.32 -8.83 7.43
C TYR A 45 -1.20 -7.32 7.20
N SER A 46 0.01 -6.79 7.28
CA SER A 46 0.29 -5.40 6.92
C SER A 46 1.51 -5.28 6.00
N PHE A 47 1.43 -4.39 5.02
CA PHE A 47 2.54 -4.08 4.11
C PHE A 47 2.85 -2.59 4.12
N ASN A 48 4.14 -2.25 4.18
CA ASN A 48 4.62 -0.87 4.06
C ASN A 48 4.94 -0.62 2.58
N ILE A 49 4.19 0.26 1.92
CA ILE A 49 4.19 0.51 0.48
C ILE A 49 4.82 1.87 0.18
N LYS A 50 5.76 1.91 -0.77
CA LYS A 50 6.42 3.14 -1.27
C LYS A 50 5.48 3.94 -2.17
N MET A 51 4.41 4.46 -1.59
CA MET A 51 3.38 5.22 -2.30
C MET A 51 2.66 6.13 -1.32
N THR A 52 2.07 7.21 -1.85
CA THR A 52 1.18 8.09 -1.09
C THR A 52 -0.20 7.45 -0.90
N ALA A 53 -0.93 7.88 0.13
CA ALA A 53 -2.27 7.35 0.39
C ALA A 53 -3.26 7.77 -0.69
N GLU A 54 -3.03 8.93 -1.30
CA GLU A 54 -3.82 9.45 -2.40
C GLU A 54 -3.69 8.57 -3.65
N ASP A 55 -2.45 8.28 -4.07
CA ASP A 55 -2.21 7.44 -5.26
C ASP A 55 -2.72 6.03 -5.06
N LEU A 56 -2.55 5.49 -3.85
CA LEU A 56 -3.04 4.17 -3.51
C LEU A 56 -4.57 4.10 -3.54
N LYS A 57 -5.27 5.14 -3.06
CA LYS A 57 -6.74 5.22 -3.15
C LYS A 57 -7.22 5.26 -4.60
N LYS A 58 -6.54 6.00 -5.49
CA LYS A 58 -6.84 6.03 -6.94
C LYS A 58 -6.67 4.66 -7.60
N LEU A 59 -5.77 3.82 -7.10
CA LEU A 59 -5.56 2.46 -7.63
C LEU A 59 -6.60 1.46 -7.13
N ILE A 60 -7.10 1.63 -5.91
CA ILE A 60 -8.03 0.68 -5.26
C ILE A 60 -9.49 0.98 -5.62
N GLN A 61 -9.85 2.26 -5.74
CA GLN A 61 -11.20 2.67 -6.13
C GLN A 61 -11.39 2.54 -7.66
N PRO A 62 -12.58 2.14 -8.13
CA PRO A 62 -12.91 2.06 -9.55
C PRO A 62 -13.00 3.43 -10.22
#